data_AF-A0A9J7AQA1-F1
#
_entry.id   AF-A0A9J7AQA1-F1
#
_cell.length_a   1.000
_cell.length_b   1.000
_cell.length_c   1.000
_cell.angle_alpha   90.00
_cell.angle_beta   90.00
_cell.angle_gamma   90.00
#
_symmetry.space_group_name_H-M   'P 1'
#
loop_
_entity.id
_entity.type
_entity.pdbx_description
1 polymer ?
#
loop_
_entity_poly.entity_id
_entity_poly.type
_entity_poly.pdbx_seq_one_letter_code
_entity_poly.pdbx_strand_id
1 'polypeptide(L)'
;MPRGTGDKPLVFVSHETPDGRRCVDLLQHADGSFGFEEYRRDPDDSRGWYAVGGTGGISFTGREEMLDAAKRNIAWLDDVLNSGD
;
A
#
# COMPACT_ATOMS: atom_id res chain seq x y z
N MET A 1 -18.56 -23.33 2.42
CA MET A 1 -17.10 -23.21 2.20
C MET A 1 -16.50 -22.64 3.48
N PRO A 2 -15.62 -23.35 4.20
CA PRO A 2 -15.01 -22.78 5.40
C PRO A 2 -14.10 -21.62 4.95
N ARG A 3 -14.45 -20.39 5.33
CA ARG A 3 -13.55 -19.24 5.29
C ARG A 3 -12.53 -19.44 6.40
N GLY A 4 -11.55 -20.32 6.15
CA GLY A 4 -10.55 -20.73 7.11
C GLY A 4 -9.46 -19.68 7.25
N THR A 5 -9.33 -19.20 8.48
CA THR A 5 -8.09 -18.68 9.11
C THR A 5 -7.59 -17.33 8.62
N GLY A 6 -7.37 -16.41 9.55
CA GLY A 6 -6.93 -15.04 9.29
C GLY A 6 -5.56 -14.98 8.62
N ASP A 7 -5.57 -15.10 7.29
CA ASP A 7 -4.40 -14.84 6.48
C ASP A 7 -4.27 -13.33 6.32
N LYS A 8 -3.40 -12.77 7.16
CA LYS A 8 -3.04 -11.36 7.06
C LYS A 8 -2.25 -11.19 5.76
N PRO A 9 -2.64 -10.27 4.86
CA PRO A 9 -1.91 -10.07 3.63
C PRO A 9 -0.43 -9.77 3.93
N LEU A 10 0.45 -10.38 3.15
CA LEU A 10 1.89 -10.21 3.25
C LEU A 10 2.29 -8.90 2.57
N VAL A 11 2.91 -7.99 3.33
CA VAL A 11 3.58 -6.82 2.74
C VAL A 11 4.86 -7.31 2.10
N PHE A 12 4.95 -7.23 0.78
CA PHE A 12 6.15 -7.66 0.05
C PHE A 12 7.03 -6.48 -0.37
N VAL A 13 6.45 -5.28 -0.48
CA VAL A 13 7.16 -4.02 -0.79
C VAL A 13 6.52 -2.89 0.00
N SER A 14 7.33 -2.01 0.58
CA SER A 14 6.90 -0.78 1.22
C SER A 14 7.66 0.40 0.63
N HIS A 15 6.96 1.42 0.14
CA HIS A 15 7.57 2.64 -0.37
C HIS A 15 7.26 3.80 0.57
N GLU A 16 8.28 4.46 1.09
CA GLU A 16 8.15 5.64 1.94
C GLU A 16 8.56 6.89 1.17
N THR A 17 7.87 8.00 1.37
CA THR A 17 8.31 9.31 0.87
C THR A 17 9.61 9.74 1.56
N PRO A 18 10.53 10.44 0.87
CA PRO A 18 11.75 10.98 1.49
C PRO A 18 11.51 11.85 2.73
N ASP A 19 10.37 12.54 2.80
CA ASP A 19 9.99 13.35 3.94
C ASP A 19 9.59 12.53 5.19
N GLY A 20 9.45 11.20 5.07
CA GLY A 20 9.03 10.30 6.14
C GLY A 20 7.61 10.54 6.66
N ARG A 21 6.75 11.16 5.84
CA ARG A 21 5.37 11.52 6.22
C ARG A 21 4.31 10.62 5.61
N ARG A 22 4.64 9.88 4.55
CA ARG A 22 3.72 8.98 3.86
C ARG A 22 4.45 7.69 3.50
N CYS A 23 3.74 6.58 3.59
CA CYS A 23 4.19 5.31 3.05
C CYS A 23 3.05 4.61 2.35
N VAL A 24 3.38 3.73 1.41
CA VAL A 24 2.45 2.80 0.79
C VAL A 24 3.00 1.40 0.91
N ASP A 25 2.18 0.50 1.44
CA ASP A 25 2.50 -0.91 1.56
C ASP A 25 1.80 -1.68 0.45
N LEU A 26 2.57 -2.44 -0.34
CA LEU A 26 2.06 -3.35 -1.35
C LEU A 26 1.88 -4.73 -0.72
N LEU A 27 0.66 -5.22 -0.83
CA LEU A 27 0.13 -6.37 -0.12
C LEU A 27 -0.13 -7.52 -1.08
N GLN A 28 0.19 -8.74 -0.67
CA GLN A 28 -0.22 -9.96 -1.35
C GLN A 28 -1.06 -10.81 -0.38
N HIS A 29 -2.29 -11.09 -0.77
CA HIS A 29 -3.21 -11.96 -0.05
C HIS A 29 -2.87 -13.44 -0.33
N ALA A 30 -3.15 -14.37 0.59
CA ALA A 30 -2.91 -15.80 0.35
C ALA A 30 -3.75 -16.41 -0.78
N ASP A 31 -4.84 -15.77 -1.20
CA ASP A 31 -5.56 -16.20 -2.40
C ASP A 31 -4.80 -15.88 -3.70
N GLY A 32 -3.65 -15.20 -3.59
CA GLY A 32 -2.81 -14.75 -4.70
C GLY A 32 -3.19 -13.38 -5.24
N SER A 33 -4.20 -12.74 -4.66
CA SER A 33 -4.58 -11.38 -5.04
C SER A 33 -3.64 -10.34 -4.43
N PHE A 34 -3.60 -9.16 -5.04
CA PHE A 34 -2.74 -8.04 -4.64
C PHE A 34 -3.56 -6.85 -4.18
N GLY A 35 -3.02 -6.12 -3.22
CA GLY A 35 -3.59 -4.88 -2.71
C GLY A 35 -2.50 -3.85 -2.41
N PHE A 36 -2.92 -2.65 -2.04
CA PHE A 36 -2.03 -1.62 -1.53
C PHE A 36 -2.76 -0.77 -0.49
N GLU A 37 -2.00 -0.24 0.47
CA GLU A 37 -2.54 0.67 1.48
C GLU A 37 -1.61 1.84 1.72
N GLU A 38 -2.15 3.06 1.64
CA GLU A 38 -1.45 4.31 1.92
C GLU A 38 -1.63 4.69 3.38
N TYR A 39 -0.51 4.90 4.06
CA TYR A 39 -0.45 5.46 5.39
C TYR A 39 0.18 6.85 5.36
N ARG A 40 -0.30 7.72 6.24
CA ARG A 40 0.29 9.02 6.52
C ARG A 40 0.58 9.14 8.00
N ARG A 41 1.72 9.74 8.30
CA ARG A 41 2.14 10.12 9.63
C ARG A 41 2.41 11.62 9.64
N ASP A 42 1.75 12.31 10.53
CA ASP A 42 2.06 13.70 10.81
C ASP A 42 3.15 13.73 11.89
N PRO A 43 4.36 14.27 11.62
CA PRO A 43 5.47 14.23 12.57
C PRO A 43 5.21 15.04 13.85
N ASP A 44 4.28 15.99 13.78
CA ASP A 44 3.84 16.84 14.90
C ASP A 44 2.73 16.17 15.73
N ASP A 45 2.03 15.17 15.18
CA ASP A 45 1.00 14.42 15.90
C ASP A 45 1.63 13.13 16.43
N SER A 46 1.74 12.99 17.77
CA SER A 46 2.31 11.82 18.48
C SER A 46 1.45 10.54 18.38
N ARG A 47 0.64 10.51 17.34
CA ARG A 47 -0.56 9.71 17.15
C ARG A 47 -0.27 8.52 16.23
N GLY A 48 0.80 8.63 15.42
CA GLY A 48 1.40 7.54 14.65
C GLY A 48 0.98 7.55 13.19
N TRP A 49 1.02 6.37 12.56
CA TRP A 49 0.58 6.15 11.18
C TRP A 49 -0.93 6.00 11.11
N TYR A 50 -1.55 6.66 10.13
CA TYR A 50 -2.97 6.61 9.83
C TYR A 50 -3.18 6.12 8.41
N ALA A 51 -4.05 5.12 8.23
CA ALA A 51 -4.50 4.76 6.90
C ALA A 51 -5.28 5.94 6.31
N VAL A 52 -4.77 6.52 5.23
CA VAL A 52 -5.40 7.67 4.54
C VAL A 52 -6.33 7.18 3.44
N GLY A 53 -5.95 6.07 2.82
CA GLY A 53 -6.66 5.48 1.72
C GLY A 53 -5.92 4.24 1.28
N GLY A 54 -6.63 3.32 0.65
CA GLY A 54 -6.05 2.07 0.17
C GLY A 54 -7.04 1.44 -0.78
N THR A 55 -6.80 0.18 -1.13
CA THR A 55 -7.64 -0.51 -2.11
C THR A 55 -9.12 -0.59 -1.75
N GLY A 56 -9.58 -0.23 -0.54
CA GLY A 56 -11.02 -0.15 -0.25
C GLY A 56 -11.75 -1.49 -0.45
N GLY A 57 -11.01 -2.61 -0.38
CA GLY A 57 -11.49 -3.95 -0.70
C GLY A 57 -11.31 -4.37 -2.16
N ILE A 58 -10.61 -3.60 -2.99
CA ILE A 58 -10.24 -3.96 -4.36
C ILE A 58 -8.99 -4.85 -4.33
N SER A 59 -9.15 -6.07 -4.81
CA SER A 59 -8.04 -7.00 -4.97
C SER A 59 -7.72 -7.15 -6.45
N PHE A 60 -6.45 -6.99 -6.81
CA PHE A 60 -5.97 -7.13 -8.17
C PHE A 60 -5.41 -8.52 -8.42
N THR A 61 -5.45 -8.98 -9.66
CA THR A 61 -4.89 -10.30 -10.02
C THR A 61 -3.43 -10.23 -10.45
N GLY A 62 -2.95 -9.03 -10.83
CA GLY A 62 -1.57 -8.79 -11.23
C GLY A 62 -0.89 -7.73 -10.37
N ARG A 63 0.43 -7.90 -10.16
CA ARG A 63 1.27 -6.87 -9.51
C ARG A 63 1.32 -5.59 -10.32
N GLU A 64 1.44 -5.68 -11.64
CA GLU A 64 1.47 -4.51 -12.52
C GLU A 64 0.14 -3.75 -12.48
N GLU A 65 -0.98 -4.46 -12.55
CA GLU A 65 -2.33 -3.88 -12.44
C GLU A 65 -2.52 -3.13 -11.12
N MET A 66 -2.12 -3.77 -10.02
CA MET A 66 -2.12 -3.17 -8.69
C MET A 66 -1.23 -1.93 -8.62
N LEU A 67 -0.03 -1.99 -9.19
CA LEU A 67 0.92 -0.88 -9.20
C LEU A 67 0.40 0.30 -10.03
N ASP A 68 -0.18 0.05 -11.20
CA ASP A 68 -0.81 1.08 -12.03
C ASP A 68 -2.02 1.71 -11.31
N ALA A 69 -2.80 0.92 -10.58
CA ALA A 69 -3.87 1.45 -9.74
C ALA A 69 -3.32 2.27 -8.56
N ALA A 70 -2.25 1.81 -7.91
CA ALA A 70 -1.58 2.52 -6.83
C ALA A 70 -1.05 3.88 -7.30
N LYS A 71 -0.32 3.93 -8.43
CA LYS A 71 0.18 5.16 -9.05
C LYS A 71 -0.95 6.14 -9.41
N ARG A 72 -2.09 5.64 -9.87
CA ARG A 72 -3.26 6.47 -10.21
C ARG A 72 -3.98 7.02 -8.99
N ASN A 73 -4.01 6.30 -7.87
CA ASN A 73 -4.66 6.74 -6.64
C ASN A 73 -3.72 7.60 -5.77
N ILE A 74 -2.42 7.28 -5.78
CA ILE A 74 -1.41 7.88 -4.92
C ILE A 74 -0.47 8.70 -5.81
N ALA A 75 -0.80 9.98 -5.97
CA ALA A 75 -0.10 10.87 -6.89
C ALA A 75 1.42 11.00 -6.62
N TRP A 76 1.85 10.82 -5.37
CA TRP A 76 3.26 10.90 -4.98
C TRP A 76 4.03 9.60 -5.20
N LEU A 77 3.34 8.47 -5.38
CA LEU A 77 3.99 7.17 -5.52
C LEU A 77 4.81 7.08 -6.81
N ASP A 78 4.30 7.66 -7.90
CA ASP A 78 5.03 7.69 -9.16
C ASP A 78 6.35 8.45 -9.00
N ASP A 79 6.36 9.56 -8.25
CA ASP A 79 7.59 10.29 -7.95
C ASP A 79 8.58 9.41 -7.18
N VAL A 80 8.15 8.75 -6.09
CA VAL A 80 9.03 7.85 -5.30
C VAL A 80 9.58 6.68 -6.11
N LEU A 81 8.81 6.15 -7.05
CA LEU A 81 9.25 5.05 -7.91
C LEU A 81 10.24 5.50 -9.00
N ASN A 82 10.13 6.75 -9.48
CA ASN A 82 11.04 7.32 -10.46
C ASN A 82 12.28 7.98 -9.81
N SER A 83 12.15 8.44 -8.58
CA SER A 83 13.18 9.12 -7.78
C SER A 83 14.16 8.15 -7.13
N GLY A 84 14.39 6.97 -7.73
CA GLY A 84 15.28 5.94 -7.19
C GLY A 84 16.68 6.48 -6.90
N ASP A 85 17.00 6.64 -5.61
CA ASP A 85 18.33 6.85 -5.05
C ASP A 85 18.63 5.75 -4.03
#